data_AF-A0A6L9J132-F1
#
_entry.id   AF-A0A6L9J132-F1
#
_cell.length_a   1.000
_cell.length_b   1.000
_cell.length_c   1.000
_cell.angle_alpha   90.00
_cell.angle_beta   90.00
_cell.angle_gamma   90.00
#
_symmetry.space_group_name_H-M   'P 1'
#
loop_
_entity.id
_entity.type
_entity.pdbx_description
1 polymer ?
#
loop_
_entity_poly.entity_id
_entity_poly.type
_entity_poly.pdbx_seq_one_letter_code
_entity_poly.pdbx_strand_id
1 'polypeptide(L)'
;MAYEGGQTTCPRCGESILEARYDLEALRESNWAEQLVTRKPGVWRYHELLPVLNTRHITSLGEGGTPLLKAENLGVMLGLKNLYIKDERQGPTGSFKDRQASVAISVLREVGVTEAVVASTGNVAIAYAAYAARAGIKLWAFLTSQAPSEKMREAALYGAEVIKVTGTYDQTKAVAAKFAQSKNVFLDRGVKTIAAIESMKTMGYEIAEDLGWRAPDWFIQGVSGGMGPIGLVKGFE
;
A
#
# COMPACT_ATOMS: atom_id res chain seq x y z
N MET A 1 1.94 14.73 18.58
CA MET A 1 2.81 15.50 17.66
C MET A 1 2.14 15.46 16.31
N ALA A 2 2.06 16.59 15.60
CA ALA A 2 1.50 16.61 14.26
C ALA A 2 2.42 15.86 13.29
N TYR A 3 1.85 15.12 12.35
CA TYR A 3 2.59 14.54 11.24
C TYR A 3 2.98 15.68 10.29
N GLU A 4 4.26 15.77 9.91
CA GLU A 4 4.76 16.84 9.03
C GLU A 4 5.18 16.30 7.64
N GLY A 5 4.87 15.03 7.35
CA GLY A 5 5.28 14.35 6.13
C GLY A 5 6.62 13.64 6.31
N GLY A 6 6.65 12.34 6.03
CA GLY A 6 7.89 11.58 5.91
C GLY A 6 8.61 11.18 7.21
N GLN A 7 8.01 11.38 8.40
CA GLN A 7 8.59 10.84 9.64
C GLN A 7 8.75 9.32 9.56
N THR A 8 9.94 8.83 9.88
CA THR A 8 10.28 7.39 9.89
C THR A 8 10.63 6.85 11.28
N THR A 9 10.82 7.73 12.26
CA THR A 9 11.07 7.42 13.67
C THR A 9 10.42 8.45 14.59
N CYS A 10 10.17 8.08 15.83
CA CYS A 10 9.65 8.98 16.85
C CYS A 10 10.79 9.87 17.37
N PRO A 11 10.69 11.20 17.29
CA PRO A 11 11.75 12.10 17.77
C PRO A 11 11.91 12.09 19.30
N ARG A 12 10.92 11.57 20.05
CA ARG A 12 10.97 11.52 21.52
C ARG A 12 11.65 10.24 22.06
N CYS A 13 11.32 9.08 21.51
CA CYS A 13 11.81 7.79 22.02
C CYS A 13 12.66 7.01 21.02
N GLY A 14 12.84 7.51 19.80
CA GLY A 14 13.59 6.83 18.74
C GLY A 14 12.85 5.66 18.10
N GLU A 15 11.60 5.37 18.51
CA GLU A 15 10.91 4.20 18.01
C GLU A 15 10.64 4.25 16.52
N SER A 16 10.75 3.10 15.87
CA SER A 16 10.78 3.03 14.41
C SER A 16 9.52 2.45 13.78
N ILE A 17 8.53 2.12 14.61
CA ILE A 17 7.16 1.75 14.25
C ILE A 17 6.27 2.87 14.74
N LEU A 18 5.59 3.54 13.81
CA LEU A 18 4.73 4.68 14.09
C LEU A 18 3.28 4.34 13.73
N GLU A 19 2.36 4.84 14.54
CA GLU A 19 0.92 4.72 14.32
C GLU A 19 0.36 6.08 13.91
N ALA A 20 -0.31 6.16 12.75
CA ALA A 20 -1.07 7.35 12.37
C ALA A 20 -2.38 7.43 13.17
N ARG A 21 -2.68 8.61 13.71
CA ARG A 21 -3.93 8.92 14.42
C ARG A 21 -4.62 10.09 13.74
N TYR A 22 -5.92 9.99 13.60
CA TYR A 22 -6.76 10.95 12.89
C TYR A 22 -7.77 11.56 13.86
N ASP A 23 -8.17 12.79 13.59
CA ASP A 23 -9.25 13.46 14.33
C ASP A 23 -10.59 12.97 13.77
N LEU A 24 -11.07 11.84 14.29
CA LEU A 24 -12.31 11.21 13.84
C LEU A 24 -13.54 12.01 14.26
N GLU A 25 -13.47 12.79 15.34
CA GLU A 25 -14.55 13.67 15.79
C GLU A 25 -14.74 14.80 14.77
N ALA A 26 -13.65 15.50 14.40
CA ALA A 26 -13.70 16.53 13.37
C ALA A 26 -14.18 15.98 12.01
N LEU A 27 -13.78 14.77 11.63
CA LEU A 27 -14.27 14.13 10.40
C LEU A 27 -15.77 13.84 10.47
N ARG A 28 -16.26 13.34 11.59
CA ARG A 28 -17.69 13.07 11.80
C ARG A 28 -18.52 14.35 11.69
N GLU A 29 -18.05 15.45 12.25
CA GLU A 29 -18.71 16.76 12.18
C GLU A 29 -18.73 17.36 10.76
N SER A 30 -17.84 16.91 9.87
CA SER A 30 -17.74 17.42 8.49
C SER A 30 -18.74 16.80 7.50
N ASN A 31 -19.68 15.95 7.94
CA ASN A 31 -20.55 15.15 7.07
C ASN A 31 -19.75 14.30 6.08
N TRP A 32 -18.63 13.72 6.53
CA TRP A 32 -17.68 13.00 5.68
C TRP A 32 -18.36 11.81 4.97
N ALA A 33 -19.20 11.06 5.66
CA ALA A 33 -19.87 9.87 5.12
C ALA A 33 -20.79 10.21 3.93
N GLU A 34 -21.52 11.32 4.01
CA GLU A 34 -22.39 11.82 2.95
C GLU A 34 -21.56 12.26 1.73
N GLN A 35 -20.41 12.89 1.96
CA GLN A 35 -19.51 13.29 0.88
C GLN A 35 -18.96 12.10 0.11
N LEU A 36 -18.64 10.98 0.78
CA LEU A 36 -18.11 9.78 0.14
C LEU A 36 -19.03 9.27 -0.98
N VAL A 37 -20.34 9.33 -0.78
CA VAL A 37 -21.35 8.84 -1.75
C VAL A 37 -21.13 9.42 -3.15
N THR A 38 -20.70 10.69 -3.24
CA THR A 38 -20.50 11.39 -4.52
C THR A 38 -19.09 11.21 -5.11
N ARG A 39 -18.14 10.69 -4.33
CA ARG A 39 -16.76 10.49 -4.78
C ARG A 39 -16.65 9.26 -5.67
N LYS A 40 -15.66 9.27 -6.57
CA LYS A 40 -15.34 8.07 -7.36
C LYS A 40 -14.78 6.97 -6.44
N PRO A 41 -15.05 5.68 -6.73
CA PRO A 41 -14.39 4.57 -6.06
C PRO A 41 -12.86 4.61 -6.21
N GLY A 42 -12.14 4.11 -5.21
CA GLY A 42 -10.67 4.03 -5.23
C GLY A 42 -10.05 4.37 -3.86
N VAL A 43 -8.74 4.14 -3.73
CA VAL A 43 -7.98 4.40 -2.49
C VAL A 43 -8.15 5.85 -2.01
N TRP A 44 -8.08 6.80 -2.94
CA TRP A 44 -8.13 8.24 -2.64
C TRP A 44 -9.53 8.78 -2.34
N ARG A 45 -10.56 7.94 -2.40
CA ARG A 45 -11.90 8.24 -1.89
C ARG A 45 -11.85 8.67 -0.41
N TYR A 46 -10.90 8.10 0.34
CA TYR A 46 -10.68 8.28 1.77
C TYR A 46 -9.47 9.16 2.12
N HIS A 47 -9.11 10.12 1.26
CA HIS A 47 -7.86 10.87 1.37
C HIS A 47 -7.62 11.55 2.73
N GLU A 48 -8.68 11.95 3.45
CA GLU A 48 -8.56 12.55 4.79
C GLU A 48 -8.04 11.57 5.84
N LEU A 49 -8.24 10.28 5.60
CA LEU A 49 -7.74 9.19 6.41
C LEU A 49 -6.44 8.63 5.82
N LEU A 50 -5.73 9.32 4.94
CA LEU A 50 -4.44 8.87 4.40
C LEU A 50 -3.32 9.84 4.78
N PRO A 51 -2.06 9.37 4.87
CA PRO A 51 -0.95 10.18 5.37
C PRO A 51 -0.37 11.12 4.28
N VAL A 52 -1.23 11.75 3.48
CA VAL A 52 -0.86 12.75 2.46
C VAL A 52 -1.63 14.01 2.78
N LEU A 53 -0.91 15.06 3.18
CA LEU A 53 -1.52 16.29 3.69
C LEU A 53 -2.06 17.18 2.56
N ASN A 54 -1.39 17.16 1.40
CA ASN A 54 -1.74 17.95 0.24
C ASN A 54 -2.03 17.04 -0.96
N THR A 55 -3.31 16.97 -1.31
CA THR A 55 -3.85 16.10 -2.36
C THR A 55 -3.26 16.34 -3.75
N ARG A 56 -2.59 17.47 -4.00
CA ARG A 56 -1.87 17.71 -5.27
C ARG A 56 -0.72 16.72 -5.51
N HIS A 57 -0.20 16.10 -4.45
CA HIS A 57 0.89 15.11 -4.52
C HIS A 57 0.39 13.68 -4.75
N ILE A 58 -0.93 13.46 -4.77
CA ILE A 58 -1.51 12.15 -5.05
C ILE A 58 -1.01 11.62 -6.39
N THR A 59 -0.53 10.38 -6.34
CA THR A 59 -0.10 9.59 -7.49
C THR A 59 -0.97 8.34 -7.55
N SER A 60 -1.93 8.34 -8.47
CA SER A 60 -2.88 7.24 -8.65
C SER A 60 -2.85 6.74 -10.08
N LEU A 61 -3.08 5.45 -10.25
CA LEU A 61 -3.36 4.77 -11.52
C LEU A 61 -4.79 4.22 -11.57
N GLY A 62 -5.63 4.54 -10.58
CA GLY A 62 -7.02 4.08 -10.47
C GLY A 62 -7.22 2.87 -9.56
N GLU A 63 -6.28 2.63 -8.65
CA GLU A 63 -6.32 1.55 -7.66
C GLU A 63 -7.40 1.72 -6.58
N GLY A 64 -7.85 0.58 -6.06
CA GLY A 64 -9.01 0.49 -5.18
C GLY A 64 -10.31 0.34 -5.98
N GLY A 65 -11.44 0.37 -5.27
CA GLY A 65 -12.75 0.11 -5.87
C GLY A 65 -12.85 -1.28 -6.53
N THR A 66 -12.07 -2.24 -6.03
CA THR A 66 -12.03 -3.61 -6.57
C THR A 66 -13.30 -4.37 -6.20
N PRO A 67 -13.74 -5.35 -7.00
CA PRO A 67 -15.03 -5.99 -6.77
C PRO A 67 -15.01 -6.89 -5.52
N LEU A 68 -16.10 -6.84 -4.75
CA LEU A 68 -16.43 -7.83 -3.73
C LEU A 68 -17.38 -8.88 -4.32
N LEU A 69 -16.82 -9.98 -4.79
CA LEU A 69 -17.57 -11.00 -5.53
C LEU A 69 -18.23 -11.99 -4.57
N LYS A 70 -19.55 -12.15 -4.66
CA LYS A 70 -20.25 -13.20 -3.91
C LYS A 70 -19.95 -14.57 -4.53
N ALA A 71 -19.33 -15.45 -3.78
CA ALA A 71 -18.92 -16.78 -4.22
C ALA A 71 -20.04 -17.81 -3.98
N GLU A 72 -21.13 -17.72 -4.76
CA GLU A 72 -22.36 -18.49 -4.50
C GLU A 72 -22.14 -20.00 -4.50
N ASN A 73 -21.56 -20.56 -5.57
CA ASN A 73 -21.35 -22.01 -5.69
C ASN A 73 -20.42 -22.56 -4.61
N LEU A 74 -19.32 -21.85 -4.33
CA LEU A 74 -18.38 -22.23 -3.27
C LEU A 74 -19.02 -22.10 -1.88
N GLY A 75 -19.84 -21.06 -1.69
CA GLY A 75 -20.63 -20.86 -0.48
C GLY A 75 -21.56 -22.05 -0.23
N VAL A 76 -22.31 -22.50 -1.23
CA VAL A 76 -23.17 -23.68 -1.13
C VAL A 76 -22.38 -24.93 -0.75
N MET A 77 -21.24 -25.18 -1.41
CA MET A 77 -20.38 -26.34 -1.10
C MET A 77 -19.85 -26.35 0.33
N LEU A 78 -19.60 -25.17 0.91
CA LEU A 78 -19.07 -25.01 2.27
C LEU A 78 -20.17 -24.79 3.34
N GLY A 79 -21.45 -24.76 2.94
CA GLY A 79 -22.56 -24.42 3.85
C GLY A 79 -22.60 -22.95 4.30
N LEU A 80 -21.95 -22.05 3.55
CA LEU A 80 -21.86 -20.62 3.85
C LEU A 80 -22.82 -19.81 2.97
N LYS A 81 -23.76 -19.09 3.59
CA LYS A 81 -24.70 -18.21 2.88
C LYS A 81 -24.06 -16.93 2.35
N ASN A 82 -23.06 -16.43 3.07
CA ASN A 82 -22.39 -15.15 2.86
C ASN A 82 -20.89 -15.37 2.73
N LEU A 83 -20.46 -15.82 1.54
CA LEU A 83 -19.05 -15.96 1.20
C LEU A 83 -18.71 -14.97 0.08
N TYR A 84 -17.68 -14.15 0.32
CA TYR A 84 -17.25 -13.11 -0.61
C TYR A 84 -15.74 -13.21 -0.89
N ILE A 85 -15.34 -12.79 -2.09
CA ILE A 85 -13.95 -12.70 -2.53
C ILE A 85 -13.69 -11.24 -2.92
N LYS A 86 -12.82 -10.56 -2.16
CA LYS A 86 -12.31 -9.23 -2.54
C LYS A 86 -11.21 -9.41 -3.59
N ASP A 87 -11.51 -9.18 -4.87
CA ASP A 87 -10.59 -9.47 -5.98
C ASP A 87 -9.61 -8.33 -6.26
N GLU A 88 -8.55 -8.28 -5.47
CA GLU A 88 -7.46 -7.30 -5.60
C GLU A 88 -6.54 -7.51 -6.82
N ARG A 89 -6.83 -8.50 -7.68
CA ARG A 89 -6.07 -8.70 -8.93
C ARG A 89 -6.47 -7.74 -10.03
N GLN A 90 -7.58 -7.01 -9.85
CA GLN A 90 -8.11 -6.07 -10.85
C GLN A 90 -7.45 -4.69 -10.79
N GLY A 91 -6.41 -4.52 -9.96
CA GLY A 91 -5.64 -3.29 -9.87
C GLY A 91 -4.70 -3.06 -11.07
N PRO A 92 -4.16 -1.83 -11.21
CA PRO A 92 -3.28 -1.44 -12.33
C PRO A 92 -2.10 -2.37 -12.61
N THR A 93 -1.48 -2.95 -11.58
CA THR A 93 -0.39 -3.94 -11.75
C THR A 93 -0.77 -5.34 -11.27
N GLY A 94 -2.07 -5.65 -11.23
CA GLY A 94 -2.55 -7.00 -10.96
C GLY A 94 -2.42 -7.46 -9.50
N SER A 95 -2.24 -6.57 -8.53
CA SER A 95 -2.20 -6.97 -7.12
C SER A 95 -2.55 -5.85 -6.15
N PHE A 96 -2.94 -6.22 -4.92
CA PHE A 96 -3.18 -5.27 -3.83
C PHE A 96 -1.99 -4.34 -3.49
N LYS A 97 -0.78 -4.63 -4.01
CA LYS A 97 0.40 -3.76 -3.86
C LYS A 97 0.24 -2.41 -4.55
N ASP A 98 -0.72 -2.29 -5.46
CA ASP A 98 -1.14 -1.02 -6.05
C ASP A 98 -1.56 0.00 -4.99
N ARG A 99 -2.35 -0.42 -3.98
CA ARG A 99 -2.74 0.44 -2.86
C ARG A 99 -1.53 0.97 -2.10
N GLN A 100 -0.60 0.05 -1.77
CA GLN A 100 0.64 0.38 -1.08
C GLN A 100 1.48 1.38 -1.87
N ALA A 101 1.71 1.09 -3.15
CA ALA A 101 2.53 1.92 -4.02
C ALA A 101 1.92 3.31 -4.19
N SER A 102 0.61 3.41 -4.41
CA SER A 102 -0.05 4.70 -4.55
C SER A 102 0.17 5.61 -3.36
N VAL A 103 -0.14 5.13 -2.15
CA VAL A 103 -0.01 5.96 -0.94
C VAL A 103 1.45 6.25 -0.64
N ALA A 104 2.34 5.25 -0.70
CA ALA A 104 3.75 5.44 -0.41
C ALA A 104 4.42 6.42 -1.37
N ILE A 105 4.22 6.27 -2.69
CA ILE A 105 4.80 7.16 -3.69
C ILE A 105 4.22 8.58 -3.57
N SER A 106 2.95 8.74 -3.21
CA SER A 106 2.36 10.06 -2.96
C SER A 106 3.02 10.76 -1.77
N VAL A 107 3.29 10.04 -0.68
CA VAL A 107 4.05 10.56 0.47
C VAL A 107 5.47 10.94 0.06
N LEU A 108 6.17 10.08 -0.71
CA LEU A 108 7.51 10.39 -1.21
C LEU A 108 7.52 11.65 -2.08
N ARG A 109 6.53 11.80 -2.95
CA ARG A 109 6.37 12.99 -3.80
C ARG A 109 6.04 14.25 -2.99
N GLU A 110 5.26 14.13 -1.92
CA GLU A 110 4.93 15.24 -1.02
C GLU A 110 6.18 15.78 -0.30
N VAL A 111 7.05 14.88 0.16
CA VAL A 111 8.28 15.25 0.88
C VAL A 111 9.49 15.50 -0.04
N GLY A 112 9.26 15.53 -1.36
CA GLY A 112 10.27 15.90 -2.35
C GLY A 112 11.31 14.84 -2.69
N VAL A 113 11.03 13.55 -2.42
CA VAL A 113 11.92 12.45 -2.82
C VAL A 113 11.86 12.27 -4.33
N THR A 114 13.02 12.33 -4.97
CA THR A 114 13.18 12.13 -6.42
C THR A 114 13.78 10.77 -6.78
N GLU A 115 14.32 10.04 -5.79
CA GLU A 115 14.95 8.74 -5.98
C GLU A 115 14.70 7.84 -4.77
N ALA A 116 14.33 6.58 -5.00
CA ALA A 116 14.00 5.63 -3.94
C ALA A 116 14.55 4.22 -4.23
N VAL A 117 14.76 3.46 -3.17
CA VAL A 117 15.23 2.07 -3.19
C VAL A 117 14.16 1.18 -2.57
N VAL A 118 13.85 0.07 -3.23
CA VAL A 118 12.98 -0.99 -2.69
C VAL A 118 13.67 -2.34 -2.80
N ALA A 119 13.52 -3.17 -1.77
CA ALA A 119 13.93 -4.57 -1.79
C ALA A 119 12.68 -5.45 -1.73
N SER A 120 12.43 -6.27 -2.75
CA SER A 120 11.20 -7.06 -2.85
C SER A 120 11.38 -8.39 -3.59
N THR A 121 10.44 -9.30 -3.36
CA THR A 121 10.28 -10.57 -4.06
C THR A 121 9.37 -10.49 -5.30
N GLY A 122 8.87 -9.31 -5.67
CA GLY A 122 8.19 -9.11 -6.97
C GLY A 122 7.14 -8.01 -6.98
N ASN A 123 5.95 -8.29 -6.46
CA ASN A 123 4.77 -7.43 -6.68
C ASN A 123 4.95 -6.00 -6.14
N VAL A 124 5.70 -5.82 -5.04
CA VAL A 124 6.01 -4.46 -4.54
C VAL A 124 6.94 -3.73 -5.52
N ALA A 125 7.94 -4.41 -6.09
CA ALA A 125 8.84 -3.80 -7.06
C ALA A 125 8.09 -3.36 -8.33
N ILE A 126 7.16 -4.20 -8.82
CA ILE A 126 6.35 -3.89 -10.00
C ILE A 126 5.42 -2.70 -9.72
N ALA A 127 4.66 -2.75 -8.62
CA ALA A 127 3.76 -1.66 -8.25
C ALA A 127 4.55 -0.37 -8.00
N TYR A 128 5.61 -0.40 -7.19
CA TYR A 128 6.41 0.82 -6.96
C TYR A 128 7.00 1.35 -8.26
N ALA A 129 7.43 0.50 -9.20
CA ALA A 129 7.97 0.96 -10.49
C ALA A 129 6.92 1.73 -11.29
N ALA A 130 5.70 1.19 -11.42
CA ALA A 130 4.61 1.84 -12.15
C ALA A 130 4.24 3.21 -11.56
N TYR A 131 4.11 3.30 -10.24
CA TYR A 131 3.71 4.55 -9.58
C TYR A 131 4.87 5.54 -9.50
N ALA A 132 6.10 5.09 -9.26
CA ALA A 132 7.28 5.95 -9.26
C ALA A 132 7.48 6.57 -10.65
N ALA A 133 7.31 5.81 -11.73
CA ALA A 133 7.33 6.33 -13.09
C ALA A 133 6.26 7.40 -13.32
N ARG A 134 5.03 7.17 -12.82
CA ARG A 134 3.95 8.15 -12.88
C ARG A 134 4.26 9.44 -12.12
N ALA A 135 4.97 9.34 -11.00
CA ALA A 135 5.35 10.45 -10.13
C ALA A 135 6.65 11.16 -10.54
N GLY A 136 7.42 10.60 -11.49
CA GLY A 136 8.75 11.10 -11.83
C GLY A 136 9.81 10.80 -10.77
N ILE A 137 9.62 9.73 -9.99
CA ILE A 137 10.59 9.26 -8.99
C ILE A 137 11.40 8.12 -9.61
N LYS A 138 12.72 8.21 -9.55
CA LYS A 138 13.60 7.12 -9.98
C LYS A 138 13.59 5.99 -8.94
N LEU A 139 13.39 4.75 -9.39
CA LEU A 139 13.31 3.59 -8.51
C LEU A 139 14.45 2.60 -8.77
N TRP A 140 15.17 2.23 -7.70
CA TRP A 140 16.09 1.10 -7.69
C TRP A 140 15.41 -0.10 -7.05
N ALA A 141 15.19 -1.15 -7.83
CA ALA A 141 14.51 -2.36 -7.39
C ALA A 141 15.51 -3.49 -7.19
N PHE A 142 15.78 -3.83 -5.92
CA PHE A 142 16.62 -4.97 -5.56
C PHE A 142 15.77 -6.22 -5.45
N LEU A 143 16.04 -7.21 -6.31
CA LEU A 143 15.38 -8.52 -6.30
C LEU A 143 16.40 -9.63 -6.09
N THR A 144 16.02 -10.66 -5.33
CA THR A 144 16.82 -11.89 -5.22
C THR A 144 16.90 -12.61 -6.56
N SER A 145 18.01 -13.31 -6.81
CA SER A 145 18.22 -14.11 -8.02
C SER A 145 17.18 -15.22 -8.23
N GLN A 146 16.45 -15.59 -7.19
CA GLN A 146 15.36 -16.58 -7.23
C GLN A 146 14.02 -15.99 -7.69
N ALA A 147 13.87 -14.65 -7.75
CA ALA A 147 12.63 -14.06 -8.23
C ALA A 147 12.42 -14.40 -9.72
N PRO A 148 11.18 -14.70 -10.14
CA PRO A 148 10.89 -15.02 -11.54
C PRO A 148 11.36 -13.89 -12.47
N SER A 149 12.01 -14.27 -13.58
CA SER A 149 12.53 -13.30 -14.58
C SER A 149 11.44 -12.40 -15.16
N GLU A 150 10.23 -12.93 -15.33
CA GLU A 150 9.06 -12.19 -15.79
C GLU A 150 8.77 -10.97 -14.90
N LYS A 151 8.85 -11.14 -13.58
CA LYS A 151 8.59 -10.05 -12.62
C LYS A 151 9.68 -8.99 -12.64
N MET A 152 10.94 -9.40 -12.82
CA MET A 152 12.05 -8.47 -12.99
C MET A 152 11.87 -7.64 -14.27
N ARG A 153 11.48 -8.30 -15.37
CA ARG A 153 11.22 -7.64 -16.65
C ARG A 153 10.05 -6.65 -16.54
N GLU A 154 8.97 -7.04 -15.87
CA GLU A 154 7.81 -6.17 -15.68
C GLU A 154 8.15 -4.90 -14.89
N ALA A 155 8.92 -5.01 -13.80
CA ALA A 155 9.40 -3.84 -13.08
C ALA A 155 10.32 -2.94 -13.95
N ALA A 156 11.19 -3.55 -14.75
CA ALA A 156 12.05 -2.82 -15.69
C ALA A 156 11.26 -2.12 -16.81
N LEU A 157 10.16 -2.71 -17.29
CA LEU A 157 9.30 -2.10 -18.31
C LEU A 157 8.67 -0.78 -17.84
N TYR A 158 8.38 -0.65 -16.55
CA TYR A 158 7.94 0.60 -15.95
C TYR A 158 9.09 1.60 -15.72
N GLY A 159 10.34 1.23 -15.98
CA GLY A 159 11.49 2.12 -15.86
C GLY A 159 12.27 2.03 -14.55
N ALA A 160 12.05 0.98 -13.73
CA ALA A 160 12.88 0.74 -12.56
C ALA A 160 14.26 0.21 -12.94
N GLU A 161 15.29 0.65 -12.22
CA GLU A 161 16.64 0.11 -12.26
C GLU A 161 16.68 -1.20 -11.47
N VAL A 162 16.57 -2.32 -12.17
CA VAL A 162 16.50 -3.65 -11.54
C VAL A 162 17.89 -4.19 -11.23
N ILE A 163 18.15 -4.42 -9.94
CA ILE A 163 19.41 -4.98 -9.44
C ILE A 163 19.14 -6.40 -8.92
N LYS A 164 19.70 -7.39 -9.62
CA LYS A 164 19.63 -8.79 -9.23
C LYS A 164 20.73 -9.11 -8.22
N VAL A 165 20.33 -9.59 -7.04
CA VAL A 165 21.26 -9.99 -5.97
C VAL A 165 21.28 -11.51 -5.86
N THR A 166 22.45 -12.11 -6.04
CA THR A 166 22.66 -13.54 -5.78
C THR A 166 22.70 -13.77 -4.28
N GLY A 167 21.59 -14.23 -3.71
CA GLY A 167 21.46 -14.46 -2.27
C GLY A 167 20.02 -14.58 -1.80
N THR A 168 19.86 -14.72 -0.48
CA THR A 168 18.56 -14.76 0.19
C THR A 168 17.86 -13.40 0.17
N TYR A 169 16.58 -13.39 0.54
CA TYR A 169 15.82 -12.14 0.67
C TYR A 169 16.43 -11.20 1.72
N ASP A 170 16.95 -11.72 2.84
CA ASP A 170 17.59 -10.91 3.87
C ASP A 170 18.92 -10.31 3.40
N GLN A 171 19.71 -11.07 2.65
CA GLN A 171 20.94 -10.57 2.02
C GLN A 171 20.61 -9.47 1.01
N THR A 172 19.54 -9.65 0.21
CA THR A 172 19.07 -8.65 -0.75
C THR A 172 18.69 -7.34 -0.04
N LYS A 173 17.95 -7.40 1.07
CA LYS A 173 17.64 -6.21 1.90
C LYS A 173 18.89 -5.53 2.44
N ALA A 174 19.87 -6.29 2.91
CA ALA A 174 21.12 -5.74 3.42
C ALA A 174 21.93 -5.01 2.33
N VAL A 175 21.98 -5.56 1.11
CA VAL A 175 22.62 -4.92 -0.04
C VAL A 175 21.89 -3.64 -0.44
N ALA A 176 20.56 -3.69 -0.53
CA ALA A 176 19.74 -2.52 -0.84
C ALA A 176 19.94 -1.39 0.19
N ALA A 177 20.01 -1.73 1.47
CA ALA A 177 20.25 -0.75 2.54
C ALA A 177 21.65 -0.11 2.44
N LYS A 178 22.69 -0.90 2.16
CA LYS A 178 24.06 -0.39 1.92
C LYS A 178 24.11 0.54 0.71
N PHE A 179 23.39 0.20 -0.37
CA PHE A 179 23.30 1.04 -1.55
C PHE A 179 22.58 2.36 -1.27
N ALA A 180 21.44 2.30 -0.59
CA ALA A 180 20.69 3.49 -0.19
C ALA A 180 21.55 4.42 0.68
N GLN A 181 22.31 3.86 1.63
CA GLN A 181 23.22 4.62 2.49
C GLN A 181 24.36 5.26 1.70
N SER A 182 25.01 4.51 0.80
CA SER A 182 26.17 5.03 0.05
C SER A 182 25.80 6.11 -0.97
N LYS A 183 24.56 6.08 -1.48
CA LYS A 183 24.03 7.06 -2.44
C LYS A 183 23.21 8.17 -1.78
N ASN A 184 22.96 8.09 -0.47
CA ASN A 184 22.04 8.97 0.25
C ASN A 184 20.63 9.02 -0.39
N VAL A 185 20.10 7.84 -0.72
CA VAL A 185 18.80 7.65 -1.37
C VAL A 185 17.79 7.09 -0.37
N PHE A 186 16.52 7.45 -0.52
CA PHE A 186 15.46 6.96 0.35
C PHE A 186 15.30 5.43 0.25
N LEU A 187 15.25 4.73 1.38
CA LEU A 187 14.99 3.29 1.44
C LEU A 187 13.58 3.00 1.95
N ASP A 188 12.75 2.36 1.14
CA ASP A 188 11.45 1.87 1.59
C ASP A 188 11.60 0.77 2.65
N ARG A 189 10.89 0.93 3.78
CA ARG A 189 10.96 0.02 4.94
C ARG A 189 9.79 -0.96 5.00
N GLY A 190 9.01 -1.06 3.92
CA GLY A 190 7.84 -1.95 3.82
C GLY A 190 6.81 -1.68 4.92
N VAL A 191 6.39 -2.74 5.62
CA VAL A 191 5.36 -2.72 6.68
C VAL A 191 5.65 -1.76 7.84
N LYS A 192 6.90 -1.31 8.01
CA LYS A 192 7.26 -0.35 9.07
C LYS A 192 6.88 1.09 8.72
N THR A 193 6.46 1.38 7.49
CA THR A 193 6.07 2.73 7.09
C THR A 193 4.59 2.97 7.39
N ILE A 194 4.26 4.20 7.80
CA ILE A 194 2.87 4.63 8.00
C ILE A 194 2.07 4.42 6.70
N ALA A 195 2.60 4.89 5.57
CA ALA A 195 1.96 4.76 4.27
C ALA A 195 1.58 3.31 3.90
N ALA A 196 2.42 2.34 4.23
CA ALA A 196 2.14 0.94 3.96
C ALA A 196 0.92 0.43 4.73
N ILE A 197 0.84 0.71 6.04
CA ILE A 197 -0.29 0.28 6.88
C ILE A 197 -1.55 1.04 6.48
N GLU A 198 -1.47 2.36 6.37
CA GLU A 198 -2.62 3.22 6.03
C GLU A 198 -3.19 2.92 4.65
N SER A 199 -2.37 2.44 3.70
CA SER A 199 -2.89 2.05 2.38
C SER A 199 -3.83 0.84 2.45
N MET A 200 -3.52 -0.15 3.28
CA MET A 200 -4.27 -1.41 3.34
C MET A 200 -5.62 -1.25 4.02
N LYS A 201 -5.77 -0.27 4.93
CA LYS A 201 -7.03 -0.01 5.62
C LYS A 201 -8.16 0.38 4.68
N THR A 202 -7.83 0.99 3.54
CA THR A 202 -8.80 1.35 2.49
C THR A 202 -9.53 0.13 1.94
N MET A 203 -8.92 -1.05 1.99
CA MET A 203 -9.58 -2.30 1.63
C MET A 203 -10.69 -2.65 2.63
N GLY A 204 -10.46 -2.41 3.92
CA GLY A 204 -11.48 -2.58 4.97
C GLY A 204 -12.66 -1.63 4.77
N TYR A 205 -12.40 -0.36 4.45
CA TYR A 205 -13.45 0.61 4.14
C TYR A 205 -14.31 0.17 2.96
N GLU A 206 -13.69 -0.25 1.86
CA GLU A 206 -14.43 -0.73 0.68
C GLU A 206 -15.26 -1.98 1.00
N ILE A 207 -14.69 -2.94 1.74
CA ILE A 207 -15.44 -4.14 2.15
C ILE A 207 -16.65 -3.76 3.01
N ALA A 208 -16.48 -2.84 3.97
CA ALA A 208 -17.56 -2.38 4.81
C ALA A 208 -18.64 -1.67 3.97
N GLU A 209 -18.25 -0.78 3.06
CA GLU A 209 -19.17 -0.09 2.14
C GLU A 209 -19.97 -1.08 1.29
N ASP A 210 -19.31 -2.05 0.65
CA ASP A 210 -19.94 -3.07 -0.20
C ASP A 210 -20.92 -3.96 0.59
N LEU A 211 -20.75 -4.08 1.91
CA LEU A 211 -21.62 -4.83 2.82
C LEU A 211 -22.68 -3.96 3.54
N GLY A 212 -22.80 -2.69 3.14
CA GLY A 212 -23.74 -1.73 3.71
C GLY A 212 -23.28 -1.15 5.03
N TRP A 213 -22.01 -0.71 5.09
CA TRP A 213 -21.33 -0.18 6.28
C TRP A 213 -21.30 -1.16 7.47
N ARG A 214 -21.08 -2.45 7.16
CA ARG A 214 -20.92 -3.51 8.16
C ARG A 214 -19.63 -4.28 7.92
N ALA A 215 -18.83 -4.44 8.98
CA ALA A 215 -17.68 -5.32 8.93
C ALA A 215 -18.13 -6.79 8.79
N PRO A 216 -17.37 -7.64 8.09
CA PRO A 216 -17.64 -9.08 8.06
C PRO A 216 -17.32 -9.73 9.40
N ASP A 217 -18.01 -10.83 9.73
CA ASP A 217 -17.70 -11.61 10.94
C ASP A 217 -16.30 -12.23 10.89
N TRP A 218 -15.84 -12.58 9.68
CA TRP A 218 -14.54 -13.21 9.43
C TRP A 218 -13.89 -12.64 8.18
N PHE A 219 -12.58 -12.36 8.27
CA PHE A 219 -11.74 -12.03 7.13
C PHE A 219 -10.55 -13.00 7.06
N ILE A 220 -10.37 -13.64 5.92
CA ILE A 220 -9.33 -14.66 5.70
C ILE A 220 -8.37 -14.16 4.63
N GLN A 221 -7.07 -14.12 4.95
CA GLN A 221 -6.03 -13.69 4.02
C GLN A 221 -4.75 -14.50 4.23
N GLY A 222 -4.05 -14.81 3.13
CA GLY A 222 -2.71 -15.39 3.19
C GLY A 222 -1.71 -14.39 3.78
N VAL A 223 -1.02 -14.78 4.84
CA VAL A 223 -0.10 -13.90 5.57
C VAL A 223 1.35 -14.18 5.15
N SER A 224 2.04 -13.14 4.71
CA SER A 224 3.49 -13.13 4.53
C SER A 224 4.09 -12.01 5.41
N GLY A 225 4.33 -10.82 4.86
CA GLY A 225 4.89 -9.69 5.61
C GLY A 225 3.95 -8.99 6.61
N GLY A 226 2.80 -9.57 6.96
CA GLY A 226 1.88 -9.07 8.00
C GLY A 226 1.11 -7.77 7.73
N MET A 227 1.47 -7.00 6.70
CA MET A 227 0.87 -5.69 6.42
C MET A 227 -0.65 -5.72 6.15
N GLY A 228 -1.12 -6.74 5.43
CA GLY A 228 -2.53 -6.87 5.08
C GLY A 228 -3.43 -6.93 6.31
N PRO A 229 -3.28 -7.92 7.21
CA PRO A 229 -4.10 -8.02 8.40
C PRO A 229 -4.03 -6.79 9.31
N ILE A 230 -2.84 -6.21 9.52
CA ILE A 230 -2.66 -5.04 10.38
C ILE A 230 -3.46 -3.85 9.84
N GLY A 231 -3.34 -3.56 8.54
CA GLY A 231 -4.07 -2.46 7.92
C GLY A 231 -5.58 -2.71 7.86
N LEU A 232 -6.01 -3.94 7.57
CA LEU A 232 -7.43 -4.28 7.51
C LEU A 232 -8.13 -4.16 8.87
N VAL A 233 -7.50 -4.63 9.95
CA VAL A 233 -8.06 -4.47 11.31
C VAL A 233 -8.26 -2.99 11.62
N LYS A 234 -7.23 -2.17 11.37
CA LYS A 234 -7.32 -0.71 11.51
C LYS A 234 -8.39 -0.07 10.61
N GLY A 235 -8.75 -0.70 9.50
CA GLY A 235 -9.81 -0.23 8.62
C GLY A 235 -11.22 -0.56 9.12
N PHE A 236 -11.38 -1.59 9.95
CA PHE A 236 -12.66 -1.97 10.54
C PHE A 236 -12.93 -1.32 11.89
N GLU A 237 -11.87 -0.96 12.64
CA GLU A 237 -11.93 -0.14 13.86
C GLU A 237 -12.30 1.32 13.56
#